data_AF-A0A354FYG4-F1
#
_entry.id   AF-A0A354FYG4-F1
#
_cell.length_a   1.000
_cell.length_b   1.000
_cell.length_c   1.000
_cell.angle_alpha   90.00
_cell.angle_beta   90.00
_cell.angle_gamma   90.00
#
_symmetry.space_group_name_H-M   'P 1'
#
loop_
_entity.id
_entity.type
_entity.pdbx_description
1 polymer ?
#
loop_
_entity_poly.entity_id
_entity_poly.type
_entity_poly.pdbx_seq_one_letter_code
_entity_poly.pdbx_strand_id
1 'polypeptide(L)'
;MISMDINTGVFERQGYDTMSARMFYLCLGLIMAWGLGGTAYLASEVAKSGFQPGIASIIILGLVIPFIGIFMAIKSDNALISFIGYNMLTVPFGVILSPIVNRYSPQLIQNAFMATCCVTVTMMCLAVIFPRFFSQLGGVLFSALIGLLAVRILQVFIPSLQHMKFFDWLGAGIFSLYIGYDWYRATEIAKTLDNAVDVALDLYLDIINLFLNLLRVMGSGSDD
;
A
#
# COMPACT_ATOMS: atom_id res chain seq x y z
N MET A 1 33.72 1.92 -36.99
CA MET A 1 33.30 2.54 -35.71
C MET A 1 31.92 3.12 -35.95
N ILE A 2 30.87 2.33 -35.69
CA ILE A 2 29.47 2.74 -35.85
C ILE A 2 28.94 2.95 -34.44
N SER A 3 28.69 4.20 -34.06
CA SER A 3 28.01 4.53 -32.81
C SER A 3 26.53 4.23 -33.02
N MET A 4 26.02 3.23 -32.31
CA MET A 4 24.60 2.90 -32.30
C MET A 4 23.99 3.62 -31.11
N ASP A 5 23.44 4.81 -31.35
CA ASP A 5 22.66 5.54 -30.35
C ASP A 5 21.37 4.74 -30.08
N ILE A 6 21.38 3.96 -29.01
CA ILE A 6 20.16 3.34 -28.48
C ILE A 6 19.40 4.45 -27.76
N ASN A 7 18.60 5.20 -28.51
CA ASN A 7 17.59 6.06 -27.94
C ASN A 7 16.47 5.18 -27.35
N THR A 8 16.61 4.79 -26.08
CA THR A 8 15.54 4.12 -25.35
C THR A 8 14.47 5.14 -25.01
N GLY A 9 13.51 5.34 -25.92
CA GLY A 9 12.27 6.12 -25.71
C GLY A 9 11.35 5.57 -24.61
N VAL A 10 11.90 4.86 -23.62
CA VAL A 10 11.22 4.29 -22.46
C VAL A 10 10.73 5.38 -21.51
N PHE A 11 11.30 6.60 -21.60
CA PHE A 11 10.92 7.75 -20.77
C PHE A 11 10.08 8.82 -21.50
N GLU A 12 9.84 8.67 -22.81
CA GLU A 12 8.94 9.57 -23.56
C GLU A 12 7.54 8.95 -23.69
N ARG A 13 6.90 8.66 -22.56
CA ARG A 13 5.44 8.46 -22.55
C ARG A 13 4.76 9.81 -22.63
N GLN A 14 4.73 10.42 -23.82
CA GLN A 14 3.82 11.53 -24.12
C GLN A 14 2.41 10.98 -24.36
N GLY A 15 1.70 10.70 -23.26
CA GLY A 15 0.25 10.54 -23.29
C GLY A 15 -0.42 11.91 -23.38
N TYR A 16 -1.35 12.07 -24.32
CA TYR A 16 -2.05 13.32 -24.67
C TYR A 16 -2.89 13.96 -23.54
N ASP A 17 -2.99 13.34 -22.36
CA ASP A 17 -3.75 13.83 -21.20
C ASP A 17 -2.82 14.17 -20.01
N THR A 18 -1.88 15.08 -20.23
CA THR A 18 -1.14 15.70 -19.12
C THR A 18 -2.07 16.63 -18.35
N MET A 19 -2.31 16.35 -17.07
CA MET A 19 -3.12 17.19 -16.20
C MET A 19 -2.26 18.15 -15.38
N SER A 20 -2.87 19.23 -14.88
CA SER A 20 -2.18 20.11 -13.94
C SER A 20 -1.77 19.35 -12.68
N ALA A 21 -0.65 19.73 -12.07
CA ALA A 21 -0.18 19.10 -10.82
C ALA A 21 -1.25 19.13 -9.71
N ARG A 22 -2.05 20.21 -9.63
CA ARG A 22 -3.15 20.33 -8.67
C ARG A 22 -4.21 19.26 -8.89
N MET A 23 -4.61 19.05 -10.15
CA MET A 23 -5.59 18.03 -10.52
C MET A 23 -5.04 16.63 -10.22
N PHE A 24 -3.76 16.38 -10.52
CA PHE A 24 -3.11 15.11 -10.23
C PHE A 24 -3.17 14.75 -8.73
N TYR A 25 -2.73 15.67 -7.86
CA TYR A 25 -2.73 15.42 -6.42
C TYR A 25 -4.16 15.36 -5.84
N LEU A 26 -5.11 16.09 -6.44
CA LEU A 26 -6.52 15.99 -6.07
C LEU A 26 -7.10 14.62 -6.46
N CYS A 27 -6.87 14.14 -7.68
CA CYS A 27 -7.29 12.81 -8.12
C CYS A 27 -6.65 11.72 -7.27
N LEU A 28 -5.34 11.77 -7.06
CA LEU A 28 -4.61 10.86 -6.19
C LEU A 28 -5.24 10.83 -4.79
N GLY A 29 -5.46 12.01 -4.19
CA GLY A 29 -6.09 12.13 -2.87
C GLY A 29 -7.51 11.55 -2.81
N LEU A 30 -8.32 11.77 -3.85
CA LEU A 30 -9.68 11.21 -3.94
C LEU A 30 -9.67 9.68 -4.13
N ILE A 31 -8.78 9.14 -4.95
CA ILE A 31 -8.63 7.69 -5.16
C ILE A 31 -8.15 7.02 -3.86
N MET A 32 -7.22 7.66 -3.15
CA MET A 32 -6.75 7.22 -1.84
C MET A 32 -7.88 7.23 -0.80
N ALA A 33 -8.64 8.33 -0.73
CA ALA A 33 -9.78 8.44 0.18
C ALA A 33 -10.86 7.39 -0.13
N TRP A 34 -11.14 7.13 -1.42
CA TRP A 34 -12.05 6.09 -1.88
C TRP A 34 -11.58 4.70 -1.43
N GLY A 35 -10.31 4.35 -1.68
CA GLY A 35 -9.79 3.03 -1.35
C GLY A 35 -9.70 2.79 0.15
N LEU A 36 -9.05 3.68 0.90
CA LEU A 36 -8.90 3.53 2.34
C LEU A 36 -10.24 3.62 3.07
N GLY A 37 -11.08 4.60 2.72
CA GLY A 37 -12.42 4.76 3.29
C GLY A 37 -13.34 3.60 2.94
N GLY A 38 -13.32 3.15 1.68
CA GLY A 38 -14.08 1.98 1.22
C GLY A 38 -13.65 0.69 1.90
N THR A 39 -12.34 0.46 2.05
CA THR A 39 -11.80 -0.69 2.81
C THR A 39 -12.24 -0.66 4.27
N ALA A 40 -12.15 0.49 4.94
CA ALA A 40 -12.58 0.63 6.34
C ALA A 40 -14.10 0.40 6.50
N TYR A 41 -14.90 0.99 5.62
CA TYR A 41 -16.35 0.80 5.60
C TYR A 41 -16.71 -0.68 5.40
N LEU A 42 -16.19 -1.31 4.34
CA LEU A 42 -16.45 -2.72 4.04
C LEU A 42 -15.99 -3.63 5.18
N ALA A 43 -14.81 -3.38 5.77
CA ALA A 43 -14.33 -4.15 6.91
C ALA A 43 -15.30 -4.07 8.09
N SER A 44 -15.87 -2.88 8.36
CA SER A 44 -16.84 -2.69 9.44
C SER A 44 -18.19 -3.37 9.16
N GLU A 45 -18.67 -3.35 7.93
CA GLU A 45 -19.96 -3.98 7.56
C GLU A 45 -19.83 -5.51 7.53
N VAL A 46 -18.75 -6.04 6.96
CA VAL A 46 -18.48 -7.48 6.95
C VAL A 46 -18.17 -8.00 8.35
N ALA A 47 -17.58 -7.17 9.22
CA ALA A 47 -17.36 -7.54 10.62
C ALA A 47 -18.69 -7.77 11.37
N LYS A 48 -19.72 -6.97 11.10
CA LYS A 48 -21.07 -7.11 11.70
C LYS A 48 -21.81 -8.37 11.23
N SER A 49 -21.56 -8.81 10.00
CA SER A 49 -22.21 -10.03 9.46
C SER A 49 -21.65 -11.32 10.07
N GLY A 50 -20.55 -11.24 10.83
CA GLY A 50 -19.90 -12.41 11.43
C GLY A 50 -19.19 -13.29 10.40
N PHE A 51 -18.91 -12.77 9.20
CA PHE A 51 -18.22 -13.52 8.15
C PHE A 51 -16.82 -13.94 8.62
N GLN A 52 -16.55 -15.24 8.58
CA GLN A 52 -15.25 -15.82 8.87
C GLN A 52 -14.68 -16.44 7.59
N PRO A 53 -13.67 -15.81 6.96
CA PRO A 53 -13.10 -16.32 5.73
C PRO A 53 -12.34 -17.62 6.00
N GLY A 54 -12.71 -18.70 5.31
CA GLY A 54 -11.92 -19.92 5.26
C GLY A 54 -10.63 -19.73 4.45
N ILE A 55 -9.70 -20.69 4.55
CA ILE A 55 -8.37 -20.62 3.89
C ILE A 55 -8.49 -20.32 2.40
N ALA A 56 -9.40 -20.99 1.68
CA ALA A 56 -9.61 -20.75 0.25
C ALA A 56 -10.03 -19.29 -0.04
N SER A 57 -10.93 -18.72 0.77
CA SER A 57 -11.34 -17.33 0.61
C SER A 57 -10.21 -16.34 0.95
N ILE A 58 -9.36 -16.66 1.93
CA ILE A 58 -8.17 -15.85 2.24
C ILE A 58 -7.19 -15.87 1.07
N ILE A 59 -6.94 -17.03 0.45
CA ILE A 59 -6.05 -17.14 -0.71
C ILE A 59 -6.65 -16.38 -1.91
N ILE A 60 -7.93 -16.56 -2.20
CA ILE A 60 -8.55 -15.92 -3.37
C ILE A 60 -8.64 -14.40 -3.17
N LEU A 61 -9.22 -13.95 -2.05
CA LEU A 61 -9.46 -12.53 -1.79
C LEU A 61 -8.21 -11.78 -1.35
N GLY A 62 -7.29 -12.44 -0.62
CA GLY A 62 -6.09 -11.80 -0.09
C GLY A 62 -4.85 -11.93 -0.97
N LEU A 63 -4.86 -12.83 -1.96
CA LEU A 63 -3.71 -13.08 -2.82
C LEU A 63 -4.09 -12.99 -4.30
N VAL A 64 -4.93 -13.91 -4.80
CA VAL A 64 -5.16 -14.08 -6.24
C VAL A 64 -5.79 -12.85 -6.88
N ILE A 65 -6.90 -12.34 -6.34
CA ILE A 65 -7.60 -11.17 -6.90
C ILE A 65 -6.72 -9.91 -6.80
N PRO A 66 -6.10 -9.59 -5.63
CA PRO A 66 -5.10 -8.53 -5.52
C PRO A 66 -3.99 -8.59 -6.56
N PHE A 67 -3.36 -9.76 -6.75
CA PHE A 67 -2.28 -9.91 -7.74
C PHE A 67 -2.76 -9.67 -9.17
N ILE A 68 -3.96 -10.14 -9.52
CA ILE A 68 -4.55 -9.84 -10.83
C ILE A 68 -4.79 -8.34 -10.97
N GLY A 69 -5.33 -7.70 -9.93
CA GLY A 69 -5.58 -6.25 -9.93
C GLY A 69 -4.31 -5.41 -10.11
N ILE A 70 -3.25 -5.75 -9.37
CA ILE A 70 -1.93 -5.13 -9.48
C ILE A 70 -1.37 -5.33 -10.90
N PHE A 71 -1.43 -6.56 -11.42
CA PHE A 71 -0.93 -6.85 -12.77
C PHE A 71 -1.71 -6.09 -13.86
N MET A 72 -3.04 -5.95 -13.69
CA MET A 72 -3.87 -5.16 -14.59
C MET A 72 -3.52 -3.68 -14.57
N ALA A 73 -3.29 -3.10 -13.38
CA ALA A 73 -2.88 -1.70 -13.25
C ALA A 73 -1.51 -1.45 -13.90
N ILE A 74 -0.49 -2.23 -13.55
CA ILE A 74 0.89 -2.06 -14.07
C ILE A 74 0.96 -2.18 -15.60
N LYS A 75 0.12 -3.03 -16.20
CA LYS A 75 0.17 -3.32 -17.64
C LYS A 75 -0.69 -2.36 -18.46
N SER A 76 -1.65 -1.68 -17.85
CA SER A 76 -2.54 -0.80 -18.59
C SER A 76 -1.94 0.59 -18.74
N ASP A 77 -2.28 1.26 -19.83
CA ASP A 77 -2.06 2.71 -19.99
C ASP A 77 -3.41 3.46 -19.93
N ASN A 78 -4.47 2.79 -19.47
CA ASN A 78 -5.83 3.32 -19.38
C ASN A 78 -6.28 3.40 -17.92
N ALA A 79 -6.48 4.63 -17.46
CA ALA A 79 -6.87 4.94 -16.08
C ALA A 79 -8.11 4.16 -15.59
N LEU A 80 -9.08 3.85 -16.46
CA LEU A 80 -10.26 3.07 -16.06
C LEU A 80 -9.89 1.61 -15.75
N ILE A 81 -8.99 1.01 -16.53
CA ILE A 81 -8.53 -0.35 -16.32
C ILE A 81 -7.66 -0.41 -15.07
N SER A 82 -6.76 0.56 -14.90
CA SER A 82 -5.94 0.69 -13.69
C SER A 82 -6.81 0.90 -12.45
N PHE A 83 -7.90 1.67 -12.56
CA PHE A 83 -8.84 1.87 -11.45
C PHE A 83 -9.65 0.60 -11.14
N ILE A 84 -10.00 -0.20 -12.14
CA ILE A 84 -10.58 -1.54 -11.91
C ILE A 84 -9.57 -2.41 -11.17
N GLY A 85 -8.31 -2.42 -11.60
CA GLY A 85 -7.23 -3.14 -10.93
C GLY A 85 -7.05 -2.71 -9.47
N TYR A 86 -7.10 -1.41 -9.20
CA TYR A 86 -7.11 -0.85 -7.86
C TYR A 86 -8.29 -1.34 -7.02
N ASN A 87 -9.51 -1.39 -7.55
CA ASN A 87 -10.67 -1.90 -6.80
C ASN A 87 -10.63 -3.42 -6.57
N MET A 88 -10.01 -4.17 -7.50
CA MET A 88 -9.69 -5.60 -7.30
C MET A 88 -8.68 -5.83 -6.17
N LEU A 89 -7.97 -4.79 -5.75
CA LEU A 89 -7.16 -4.79 -4.54
C LEU A 89 -7.96 -4.32 -3.32
N THR A 90 -8.56 -3.13 -3.36
CA THR A 90 -9.11 -2.49 -2.15
C THR A 90 -10.38 -3.15 -1.59
N VAL A 91 -11.23 -3.69 -2.47
CA VAL A 91 -12.51 -4.33 -2.06
C VAL A 91 -12.25 -5.66 -1.34
N PRO A 92 -11.45 -6.61 -1.90
CA PRO A 92 -11.12 -7.83 -1.18
C PRO A 92 -10.40 -7.59 0.14
N PHE A 93 -9.51 -6.59 0.20
CA PHE A 93 -8.86 -6.18 1.45
C PHE A 93 -9.89 -5.76 2.50
N GLY A 94 -10.92 -4.99 2.14
CA GLY A 94 -12.02 -4.66 3.05
C GLY A 94 -12.69 -5.90 3.65
N VAL A 95 -12.95 -6.92 2.84
CA VAL A 95 -13.58 -8.16 3.28
C VAL A 95 -12.68 -8.97 4.22
N ILE A 96 -11.41 -9.20 3.84
CA ILE A 96 -10.49 -10.05 4.60
C ILE A 96 -9.97 -9.41 5.89
N LEU A 97 -10.03 -8.07 6.00
CA LEU A 97 -9.65 -7.35 7.22
C LEU A 97 -10.72 -7.42 8.31
N SER A 98 -11.96 -7.77 7.96
CA SER A 98 -13.07 -7.85 8.92
C SER A 98 -12.80 -8.72 10.17
N PRO A 99 -12.16 -9.91 10.08
CA PRO A 99 -11.88 -10.71 11.28
C PRO A 99 -10.77 -10.08 12.12
N ILE A 100 -9.86 -9.32 11.51
CA ILE A 100 -8.80 -8.61 12.21
C ILE A 100 -9.40 -7.48 13.04
N VAL A 101 -10.31 -6.70 12.44
CA VAL A 101 -11.06 -5.63 13.12
C VAL A 101 -11.84 -6.17 14.32
N ASN A 102 -12.47 -7.34 14.20
CA ASN A 102 -13.20 -7.97 15.30
C ASN A 102 -12.32 -8.45 16.47
N ARG A 103 -11.00 -8.61 16.27
CA ARG A 103 -10.07 -9.05 17.32
C ARG A 103 -9.56 -7.92 18.19
N TYR A 104 -9.66 -6.68 17.74
CA TYR A 104 -9.13 -5.52 18.43
C TYR A 104 -10.25 -4.61 18.94
N SER A 105 -10.00 -3.91 20.04
CA SER A 105 -10.98 -2.94 20.53
C SER A 105 -11.10 -1.76 19.54
N PRO A 106 -12.30 -1.15 19.40
CA PRO A 106 -12.48 0.03 18.55
C PRO A 106 -11.51 1.16 18.90
N GLN A 107 -11.19 1.33 20.19
CA GLN A 107 -10.23 2.33 20.66
C GLN A 107 -8.82 2.07 20.13
N LEU A 108 -8.37 0.81 20.15
CA LEU A 108 -7.05 0.44 19.64
C LEU A 108 -6.95 0.67 18.13
N ILE A 109 -8.01 0.33 17.39
CA ILE A 109 -8.10 0.55 15.95
C ILE A 109 -8.00 2.04 15.62
N GLN A 110 -8.72 2.89 16.36
CA GLN A 110 -8.64 4.35 16.20
C GLN A 110 -7.24 4.88 16.50
N ASN A 111 -6.60 4.42 17.57
CA ASN A 111 -5.24 4.84 17.92
C ASN A 111 -4.22 4.44 16.83
N ALA A 112 -4.29 3.21 16.33
CA ALA A 112 -3.43 2.73 15.25
C ALA A 112 -3.66 3.50 13.94
N PHE A 113 -4.93 3.82 13.63
CA PHE A 113 -5.27 4.65 12.48
C PHE A 113 -4.70 6.07 12.60
N MET A 114 -4.87 6.73 13.74
CA MET A 114 -4.31 8.06 13.99
C MET A 114 -2.78 8.07 13.86
N ALA A 115 -2.11 7.08 14.44
CA ALA A 115 -0.66 6.94 14.32
C ALA A 115 -0.24 6.73 12.85
N THR A 116 -0.97 5.91 12.10
CA THR A 116 -0.74 5.71 10.67
C THR A 116 -0.86 7.02 9.92
N CYS A 117 -1.93 7.80 10.12
CA CYS A 117 -2.10 9.11 9.49
C CYS A 117 -0.94 10.06 9.82
N CYS A 118 -0.51 10.14 11.08
CA CYS A 118 0.62 10.98 11.49
C CYS A 118 1.91 10.57 10.78
N VAL A 119 2.22 9.27 10.73
CA VAL A 119 3.43 8.75 10.06
C VAL A 119 3.35 9.01 8.55
N THR A 120 2.21 8.74 7.92
CA THR A 120 2.00 8.98 6.47
C THR A 120 2.24 10.44 6.12
N VAL A 121 1.61 11.38 6.82
CA VAL A 121 1.80 12.82 6.57
C VAL A 121 3.25 13.22 6.78
N THR A 122 3.88 12.73 7.86
CA THR A 122 5.29 13.02 8.15
C THR A 122 6.20 12.55 7.02
N MET A 123 6.00 11.32 6.54
CA MET A 123 6.82 10.75 5.46
C MET A 123 6.58 11.44 4.11
N MET A 124 5.35 11.83 3.79
CA MET A 124 5.04 12.64 2.61
C MET A 124 5.74 14.01 2.67
N CYS A 125 5.73 14.68 3.84
CA CYS A 125 6.47 15.94 4.01
C CYS A 125 7.98 15.73 3.87
N LEU A 126 8.55 14.70 4.49
CA LEU A 126 9.97 14.37 4.40
C LEU A 126 10.40 14.05 2.96
N ALA A 127 9.54 13.39 2.18
CA ALA A 127 9.79 13.09 0.77
C ALA A 127 9.97 14.34 -0.09
N VAL A 128 9.19 15.39 0.20
CA VAL A 128 9.31 16.69 -0.48
C VAL A 128 10.55 17.47 0.00
N ILE A 129 10.88 17.39 1.29
CA ILE A 129 12.03 18.11 1.88
C ILE A 129 13.36 17.44 1.49
N PHE A 130 13.41 16.11 1.42
CA PHE A 130 14.63 15.33 1.21
C PHE A 130 14.54 14.38 -0.01
N PRO A 131 14.23 14.88 -1.23
CA PRO A 131 13.97 14.02 -2.39
C PRO A 131 15.18 13.16 -2.78
N ARG A 132 16.41 13.67 -2.61
CA ARG A 132 17.64 12.92 -2.90
C ARG A 132 17.84 11.69 -2.01
N PHE A 133 17.31 11.72 -0.78
CA PHE A 133 17.38 10.56 0.10
C PHE A 133 16.44 9.47 -0.42
N PHE A 134 15.19 9.83 -0.70
CA PHE A 134 14.18 8.88 -1.18
C PHE A 134 14.51 8.32 -2.57
N SER A 135 15.11 9.09 -3.46
CA SER A 135 15.50 8.58 -4.79
C SER A 135 16.46 7.39 -4.76
N GLN A 136 17.23 7.23 -3.68
CA GLN A 136 18.21 6.15 -3.51
C GLN A 136 17.62 4.92 -2.82
N LEU A 137 16.41 5.01 -2.26
CA LEU A 137 15.84 3.96 -1.42
C LEU A 137 15.23 2.79 -2.21
N GLY A 138 14.94 2.94 -3.51
CA GLY A 138 14.17 1.95 -4.26
C GLY A 138 14.72 0.52 -4.18
N GLY A 139 16.01 0.33 -4.45
CA GLY A 139 16.64 -1.00 -4.40
C GLY A 139 16.76 -1.58 -2.98
N VAL A 140 17.00 -0.71 -2.00
CA VAL A 140 17.11 -1.10 -0.58
C VAL A 140 15.75 -1.53 -0.04
N LEU A 141 14.71 -0.73 -0.29
CA LEU A 141 13.34 -1.00 0.12
C LEU A 141 12.79 -2.28 -0.53
N PHE A 142 13.06 -2.49 -1.83
CA PHE A 142 12.69 -3.74 -2.50
C PHE A 142 13.32 -4.96 -1.82
N SER A 143 14.61 -4.89 -1.52
CA SER A 143 15.32 -5.98 -0.82
C SER A 143 14.75 -6.21 0.59
N ALA A 144 14.44 -5.13 1.32
CA ALA A 144 13.84 -5.20 2.64
C ALA A 144 12.43 -5.81 2.61
N LEU A 145 11.62 -5.49 1.59
CA LEU A 145 10.29 -6.05 1.39
C LEU A 145 10.34 -7.56 1.14
N ILE A 146 11.26 -8.03 0.30
CA ILE A 146 11.47 -9.47 0.06
C ILE A 146 11.90 -10.19 1.34
N GLY A 147 12.81 -9.60 2.12
CA GLY A 147 13.21 -10.12 3.42
C GLY A 147 12.02 -10.21 4.40
N LEU A 148 11.22 -9.15 4.49
CA LEU A 148 10.02 -9.11 5.33
C LEU A 148 9.01 -10.18 4.89
N LEU A 149 8.78 -10.33 3.59
CA LEU A 149 7.89 -11.35 3.03
C LEU A 149 8.36 -12.77 3.41
N ALA A 150 9.66 -13.06 3.29
CA ALA A 150 10.23 -14.33 3.70
C ALA A 150 9.98 -14.60 5.20
N VAL A 151 10.18 -13.59 6.05
CA VAL A 151 9.86 -13.70 7.49
C VAL A 151 8.37 -13.96 7.71
N ARG A 152 7.46 -13.25 7.02
CA ARG A 152 6.01 -13.46 7.14
C ARG A 152 5.60 -14.88 6.75
N ILE A 153 6.21 -15.44 5.71
CA ILE A 153 5.98 -16.84 5.31
C ILE A 153 6.49 -17.79 6.40
N LEU A 154 7.68 -17.56 6.96
CA LEU A 154 8.23 -18.37 8.05
C LEU A 154 7.35 -18.32 9.31
N GLN A 155 6.75 -17.16 9.63
CA GLN A 155 5.80 -17.02 10.74
C GLN A 155 4.57 -17.93 10.59
N VAL A 156 4.17 -18.31 9.37
CA VAL A 156 3.05 -19.25 9.18
C VAL A 156 3.42 -20.66 9.68
N PHE A 157 4.66 -21.08 9.45
CA PHE A 157 5.12 -22.44 9.79
C PHE A 157 5.77 -22.54 11.17
N ILE A 158 6.26 -21.43 11.72
CA ILE A 158 7.03 -21.39 12.98
C ILE A 158 6.29 -20.52 14.01
N PRO A 159 5.49 -21.11 14.92
CA PRO A 159 4.71 -20.37 15.91
C PRO A 159 5.52 -19.47 16.85
N SER A 160 6.77 -19.84 17.16
CA SER A 160 7.64 -19.03 18.03
C SER A 160 8.00 -17.68 17.42
N LEU A 161 7.96 -17.53 16.09
CA LEU A 161 8.22 -16.28 15.40
C LEU A 161 6.97 -15.39 15.27
N GLN A 162 5.77 -15.93 15.49
CA GLN A 162 4.50 -15.22 15.25
C GLN A 162 4.28 -14.03 16.18
N HIS A 163 4.80 -14.10 17.40
CA HIS A 163 4.54 -13.11 18.46
C HIS A 163 5.72 -12.16 18.68
N MET A 164 6.73 -12.20 17.80
CA MET A 164 7.89 -11.33 17.90
C MET A 164 7.57 -9.91 17.43
N LYS A 165 7.27 -9.02 18.39
CA LYS A 165 6.98 -7.58 18.16
C LYS A 165 8.03 -6.87 17.29
N PHE A 166 9.28 -7.34 17.32
CA PHE A 166 10.37 -6.82 16.51
C PHE A 166 10.04 -6.78 15.01
N PHE A 167 9.43 -7.83 14.46
CA PHE A 167 9.12 -7.88 13.03
C PHE A 167 7.97 -6.96 12.63
N ASP A 168 7.03 -6.70 13.54
CA ASP A 168 5.97 -5.72 13.29
C ASP A 168 6.51 -4.29 13.35
N TRP A 169 7.43 -3.98 14.28
CA TRP A 169 8.17 -2.70 14.26
C TRP A 169 9.01 -2.51 13.01
N LEU A 170 9.74 -3.56 12.59
CA LEU A 170 10.52 -3.55 11.36
C LEU A 170 9.62 -3.32 10.14
N GLY A 171 8.48 -4.02 10.07
CA GLY A 171 7.48 -3.81 9.03
C GLY A 171 6.95 -2.39 9.00
N ALA A 172 6.54 -1.83 10.15
CA ALA A 172 6.08 -0.45 10.25
C ALA A 172 7.14 0.55 9.75
N GLY A 173 8.41 0.35 10.11
CA GLY A 173 9.53 1.15 9.60
C GLY A 173 9.67 1.06 8.07
N ILE A 174 9.67 -0.16 7.51
CA ILE A 174 9.80 -0.37 6.06
C ILE A 174 8.65 0.29 5.30
N PHE A 175 7.40 0.03 5.69
CA PHE A 175 6.25 0.61 5.01
C PHE A 175 6.16 2.13 5.19
N SER A 176 6.60 2.67 6.32
CA SER A 176 6.70 4.13 6.48
C SER A 176 7.69 4.77 5.50
N LEU A 177 8.84 4.11 5.25
CA LEU A 177 9.81 4.59 4.26
C LEU A 177 9.30 4.44 2.82
N TYR A 178 8.55 3.36 2.53
CA TYR A 178 7.89 3.18 1.25
C TYR A 178 6.89 4.30 0.95
N ILE A 179 6.06 4.72 1.92
CA ILE A 179 5.17 5.88 1.75
C ILE A 179 5.94 7.12 1.29
N GLY A 180 7.07 7.41 1.90
CA GLY A 180 7.92 8.54 1.49
C GLY A 180 8.53 8.33 0.11
N TYR A 181 8.97 7.11 -0.19
CA TYR A 181 9.52 6.75 -1.51
C TYR A 181 8.49 6.89 -2.63
N ASP A 182 7.27 6.41 -2.43
CA ASP A 182 6.21 6.47 -3.43
C ASP A 182 5.61 7.88 -3.56
N TRP A 183 5.59 8.65 -2.47
CA TRP A 183 5.29 10.08 -2.57
C TRP A 183 6.36 10.84 -3.36
N TYR A 184 7.64 10.54 -3.15
CA TYR A 184 8.73 11.08 -3.98
C TYR A 184 8.56 10.66 -5.45
N ARG A 185 8.29 9.38 -5.74
CA ARG A 185 8.02 8.93 -7.12
C ARG A 185 6.86 9.70 -7.74
N ALA A 186 5.81 9.99 -6.97
CA ALA A 186 4.67 10.78 -7.42
C ALA A 186 5.06 12.21 -7.84
N THR A 187 6.14 12.79 -7.31
CA THR A 187 6.63 14.12 -7.76
C THR A 187 7.33 14.05 -9.11
N GLU A 188 8.01 12.94 -9.40
CA GLU A 188 8.86 12.77 -10.58
C GLU A 188 8.13 12.25 -11.82
N ILE A 189 7.07 11.45 -11.64
CA ILE A 189 6.34 10.87 -12.79
C ILE A 189 5.45 11.88 -13.52
N ALA A 190 5.14 11.57 -14.78
CA ALA A 190 4.22 12.34 -15.59
C ALA A 190 2.84 12.44 -14.93
N LYS A 191 2.25 13.64 -14.96
CA LYS A 191 0.96 13.91 -14.31
C LYS A 191 -0.18 13.48 -15.23
N THR A 192 -0.55 12.21 -15.18
CA THR A 192 -1.69 11.63 -15.89
C THR A 192 -2.66 10.99 -14.89
N LEU A 193 -3.91 10.73 -15.30
CA LEU A 193 -4.90 10.11 -14.41
C LEU A 193 -4.49 8.67 -14.08
N ASP A 194 -3.95 7.97 -15.07
CA ASP A 194 -3.47 6.60 -14.97
C ASP A 194 -2.35 6.49 -13.91
N ASN A 195 -1.33 7.34 -14.02
CA ASN A 195 -0.26 7.41 -13.03
C ASN A 195 -0.75 7.83 -11.63
N ALA A 196 -1.83 8.61 -11.54
CA ALA A 196 -2.44 8.93 -10.25
C ALA A 196 -3.09 7.71 -9.60
N VAL A 197 -3.68 6.80 -10.39
CA VAL A 197 -4.20 5.52 -9.91
C VAL A 197 -3.07 4.59 -9.48
N ASP A 198 -1.99 4.49 -10.27
CA ASP A 198 -0.85 3.64 -9.94
C ASP A 198 -0.16 4.06 -8.65
N VAL A 199 0.07 5.37 -8.48
CA VAL A 199 0.61 5.90 -7.22
C VAL A 199 -0.36 5.67 -6.07
N ALA A 200 -1.68 5.78 -6.30
CA ALA A 200 -2.66 5.49 -5.26
C ALA A 200 -2.62 4.01 -4.84
N LEU A 201 -2.42 3.10 -5.79
CA LEU A 201 -2.29 1.68 -5.53
C LEU A 201 -1.07 1.39 -4.64
N ASP A 202 0.10 1.94 -5.00
CA ASP A 202 1.33 1.78 -4.23
C ASP A 202 1.17 2.33 -2.80
N LEU A 203 0.73 3.59 -2.68
CA LEU A 203 0.50 4.24 -1.38
C LEU A 203 -0.57 3.53 -0.53
N TYR A 204 -1.63 2.99 -1.15
CA TYR A 204 -2.65 2.23 -0.45
C TYR A 204 -2.05 0.98 0.21
N LEU A 205 -1.24 0.23 -0.53
CA LEU A 205 -0.58 -0.97 0.00
C LEU A 205 0.31 -0.62 1.19
N ASP A 206 1.09 0.44 1.10
CA ASP A 206 1.99 0.81 2.19
C ASP A 206 1.24 1.29 3.42
N ILE A 207 0.20 2.11 3.23
CA ILE A 207 -0.60 2.64 4.35
C ILE A 207 -1.36 1.52 5.06
N ILE A 208 -1.97 0.59 4.32
CA ILE A 208 -2.66 -0.57 4.92
C ILE A 208 -1.67 -1.46 5.67
N ASN A 209 -0.50 -1.72 5.10
CA ASN A 209 0.50 -2.55 5.77
C ASN A 209 1.09 -1.86 7.00
N LEU A 210 1.37 -0.55 6.94
CA LEU A 210 1.77 0.25 8.09
C LEU A 210 0.71 0.19 9.19
N PHE A 211 -0.56 0.40 8.85
CA PHE A 211 -1.68 0.30 9.78
C PHE A 211 -1.74 -1.06 10.48
N LEU A 212 -1.65 -2.16 9.73
CA LEU A 212 -1.70 -3.50 10.31
C LEU A 212 -0.51 -3.81 11.21
N ASN A 213 0.69 -3.33 10.86
CA ASN A 213 1.86 -3.47 11.72
C ASN A 213 1.70 -2.68 13.02
N LEU A 214 1.27 -1.41 12.95
CA LEU A 214 1.02 -0.58 14.12
C LEU A 214 -0.10 -1.15 15.00
N LEU A 215 -1.17 -1.66 14.40
CA LEU A 215 -2.27 -2.30 15.13
C LEU A 215 -1.80 -3.53 15.91
N ARG A 216 -0.96 -4.39 15.31
CA ARG A 216 -0.37 -5.55 16.01
C ARG A 216 0.58 -5.14 17.13
N VAL A 217 1.43 -4.13 16.89
CA VAL A 217 2.35 -3.59 17.90
C VAL A 217 1.58 -3.06 19.11
N MET A 218 0.53 -2.26 18.88
CA MET A 218 -0.27 -1.68 19.97
C MET A 218 -1.14 -2.72 20.69
N GLY A 219 -1.72 -3.66 19.94
CA GLY A 219 -2.59 -4.68 20.52
C GLY A 219 -1.85 -5.64 21.43
N SER A 220 -0.65 -6.05 21.05
CA SER A 220 0.20 -6.92 21.87
C SER A 220 0.80 -6.24 23.11
N GLY A 221 0.68 -4.92 23.25
CA GLY A 221 1.10 -4.17 24.45
C GLY A 221 -0.05 -3.84 25.40
N SER A 222 -1.30 -4.16 25.05
CA SER A 222 -2.48 -3.93 25.89
C SER A 222 -2.86 -5.16 26.73
N ASP A 223 -2.16 -6.27 26.53
CA ASP A 223 -2.34 -7.55 27.24
C ASP A 223 -1.36 -7.72 28.43
N ASP A 224 -0.55 -6.68 28.74
CA ASP A 224 0.31 -6.55 29.92
C ASP A 224 -0.26 -5.49 30.88
#